data_AF-A0A256LAV1-F1
#
_entry.id   AF-A0A256LAV1-F1
#
_cell.length_a   1.000
_cell.length_b   1.000
_cell.length_c   1.000
_cell.angle_alpha   90.00
_cell.angle_beta   90.00
_cell.angle_gamma   90.00
#
_symmetry.space_group_name_H-M   'P 1'
#
loop_
_entity.id
_entity.type
_entity.pdbx_description
1 polymer ?
#
loop_
_entity_poly.entity_id
_entity_poly.type
_entity_poly.pdbx_seq_one_letter_code
_entity_poly.pdbx_strand_id
1 'polypeptide(L)'
;MKKRLQTFLFWFILIQPFLDIYWLSRPPLLRFSIPTILRVLGVFIAIILFFSIKNNWQRFKKQWWIIAYIAILAIYSFCHLISVKNFIGVEPTGFHYSPIVEILYLVRACLPLTILYITSYSEFKPYYFFRVIQAISGLYSLTIVISNLLVFSLTSYHTSEAKRISANIFSWFDHTNYPFNALASKGIFFQANTLSAILFMIMPIMLYILYKEFNLLNIILVSAQALAMLMLGTKVGNFGLIISLVAFLIIFLLHSLILKNTKFSSKFLITMICILAASAAIFPYSPTLRRSSLESGVAQKRSNLGNKNKLDQELNTGLKRYQGQKQEEFLKDFIKKNYWVYSLKHDLVLDHYSYKNDPYFWLEVMRRPAKERLNYRHLERDILSRVMNNDKNKLNKLFGISFSRENNISPLERDFLAQYYSMGILGVLLLAVIYIIVLEYGIFYWLVNKKTRTFLNSSLLASGGFILFAAFYAGNVLEYLSATLVMALILGFLLQNIRCSRSTKEIVRK
;
A
#
# COMPACT_ATOMS: atom_id res chain seq x y z
N MET A 1 24.79 10.82 21.83
CA MET A 1 24.11 9.71 21.13
C MET A 1 22.69 10.04 20.64
N LYS A 2 21.81 10.64 21.48
CA LYS A 2 20.43 11.02 21.10
C LYS A 2 20.31 11.90 19.84
N LYS A 3 21.13 12.95 19.71
CA LYS A 3 21.19 13.79 18.49
C LYS A 3 21.55 12.96 17.25
N ARG A 4 22.51 12.04 17.36
CA ARG A 4 22.94 11.16 16.26
C ARG A 4 21.81 10.25 15.79
N LEU A 5 21.05 9.65 16.71
CA LEU A 5 19.87 8.84 16.36
C LEU A 5 18.82 9.67 15.60
N GLN A 6 18.50 10.87 16.08
CA GLN A 6 17.50 11.73 15.42
C GLN A 6 17.96 12.15 14.03
N THR A 7 19.23 12.54 13.88
CA THR A 7 19.81 12.87 12.57
C THR A 7 19.82 11.66 11.64
N PHE A 8 20.15 10.46 12.15
CA PHE A 8 20.11 9.24 11.38
C PHE A 8 18.69 8.92 10.89
N LEU A 9 17.70 8.91 11.78
CA LEU A 9 16.30 8.67 11.41
C LEU A 9 15.80 9.69 10.39
N PHE A 10 16.18 10.97 10.53
CA PHE A 10 15.88 12.00 9.53
C PHE A 10 16.38 11.62 8.14
N TRP A 11 17.67 11.31 7.99
CA TRP A 11 18.26 10.95 6.70
C TRP A 11 17.77 9.60 6.18
N PHE A 12 17.56 8.62 7.07
CA PHE A 12 17.05 7.30 6.72
C PHE A 12 15.62 7.36 6.19
N ILE A 13 14.77 8.26 6.69
CA ILE A 13 13.43 8.44 6.14
C ILE A 13 13.49 9.32 4.88
N LEU A 14 14.40 10.30 4.81
CA LEU A 14 14.59 11.15 3.64
C LEU A 14 15.11 10.41 2.40
N ILE A 15 15.85 9.31 2.56
CA ILE A 15 16.38 8.54 1.42
C ILE A 15 15.30 7.68 0.73
N GLN A 16 14.14 7.45 1.36
CA GLN A 16 13.11 6.53 0.83
C GLN A 16 12.65 6.86 -0.60
N PRO A 17 12.40 8.13 -0.99
CA PRO A 17 12.07 8.47 -2.37
C PRO A 17 13.13 8.04 -3.39
N PHE A 18 14.41 8.13 -3.03
CA PHE A 18 15.50 7.67 -3.91
C PHE A 18 15.51 6.15 -4.05
N LEU A 19 15.22 5.44 -2.95
CA LEU A 19 15.11 3.98 -2.95
C LEU A 19 13.90 3.46 -3.74
N ASP A 20 12.93 4.33 -4.06
CA ASP A 20 11.73 4.00 -4.85
C ASP A 20 11.89 4.29 -6.35
N ILE A 21 13.06 4.79 -6.75
CA ILE A 21 13.40 4.98 -8.17
C ILE A 21 13.31 3.63 -8.88
N TYR A 22 12.62 3.62 -10.02
CA TYR A 22 12.24 2.41 -10.75
C TYR A 22 13.42 1.47 -11.03
N TRP A 23 14.56 2.03 -11.46
CA TRP A 23 15.76 1.27 -11.83
C TRP A 23 16.45 0.61 -10.64
N LEU A 24 16.38 1.22 -9.45
CA LEU A 24 16.93 0.63 -8.22
C LEU A 24 15.99 -0.43 -7.63
N SER A 25 14.70 -0.28 -7.88
CA SER A 25 13.66 -1.17 -7.34
C SER A 25 13.53 -2.50 -8.11
N ARG A 26 14.16 -2.66 -9.28
CA ARG A 26 14.25 -3.94 -9.96
C ARG A 26 15.26 -4.86 -9.26
N PRO A 27 14.93 -6.14 -9.01
CA PRO A 27 15.92 -7.07 -8.49
C PRO A 27 17.08 -7.22 -9.49
N PRO A 28 18.34 -6.95 -9.10
CA PRO A 28 19.51 -7.35 -9.88
C PRO A 28 19.61 -8.88 -9.97
N LEU A 29 20.70 -9.40 -10.54
CA LEU A 29 21.00 -10.84 -10.62
C LEU A 29 20.90 -11.59 -9.26
N LEU A 30 21.00 -10.88 -8.14
CA LEU A 30 20.62 -11.35 -6.81
C LEU A 30 19.11 -11.13 -6.65
N ARG A 31 18.33 -12.17 -6.31
CA ARG A 31 16.84 -12.21 -6.20
C ARG A 31 16.18 -11.13 -5.30
N PHE A 32 16.90 -10.08 -4.87
CA PHE A 32 16.47 -8.97 -4.03
C PHE A 32 16.93 -7.62 -4.60
N SER A 33 16.02 -6.64 -4.59
CA SER A 33 16.33 -5.25 -4.96
C SER A 33 17.29 -4.58 -3.95
N ILE A 34 18.26 -3.81 -4.43
CA ILE A 34 19.22 -3.03 -3.62
C ILE A 34 18.52 -2.20 -2.50
N PRO A 35 17.40 -1.48 -2.79
CA PRO A 35 16.60 -0.79 -1.77
C PRO A 35 16.24 -1.62 -0.53
N THR A 36 15.89 -2.88 -0.71
CA THR A 36 15.47 -3.76 0.40
C THR A 36 16.63 -4.02 1.35
N ILE A 37 17.83 -4.27 0.81
CA ILE A 37 19.05 -4.48 1.60
C ILE A 37 19.39 -3.20 2.39
N LEU A 38 19.36 -2.05 1.72
CA LEU A 38 19.65 -0.76 2.35
C LEU A 38 18.67 -0.43 3.48
N ARG A 39 17.38 -0.79 3.33
CA ARG A 39 16.36 -0.61 4.38
C ARG A 39 16.62 -1.52 5.59
N VAL A 40 16.94 -2.80 5.37
CA VAL A 40 17.28 -3.73 6.45
C VAL A 40 18.52 -3.22 7.22
N LEU A 41 19.59 -2.86 6.51
CA LEU A 41 20.80 -2.29 7.10
C LEU A 41 20.52 -1.00 7.87
N GLY A 42 19.70 -0.10 7.29
CA GLY A 42 19.34 1.16 7.93
C GLY A 42 18.56 0.98 9.23
N VAL A 43 17.60 0.05 9.27
CA VAL A 43 16.90 -0.28 10.52
C VAL A 43 17.84 -0.93 11.54
N PHE A 44 18.74 -1.81 11.09
CA PHE A 44 19.75 -2.40 11.98
C PHE A 44 20.66 -1.33 12.62
N ILE A 45 21.11 -0.35 11.84
CA ILE A 45 21.87 0.80 12.37
C ILE A 45 21.01 1.62 13.35
N ALA A 46 19.72 1.83 13.07
CA ALA A 46 18.81 2.51 13.99
C ALA A 46 18.71 1.78 15.35
N ILE A 47 18.62 0.44 15.34
CA ILE A 47 18.61 -0.39 16.55
C ILE A 47 19.89 -0.16 17.36
N ILE A 48 21.07 -0.26 16.72
CA ILE A 48 22.36 -0.05 17.39
C ILE A 48 22.43 1.35 18.02
N LEU A 49 22.09 2.39 17.26
CA LEU A 49 22.10 3.77 17.75
C LEU A 49 21.10 3.99 18.89
N PHE A 50 19.93 3.33 18.84
CA PHE A 50 18.91 3.42 19.87
C PHE A 50 19.37 2.77 21.19
N PHE A 51 19.94 1.57 21.15
CA PHE A 51 20.41 0.87 22.34
C PHE A 51 21.77 1.37 22.86
N SER A 52 22.53 2.10 22.04
CA SER A 52 23.73 2.84 22.49
C SER A 52 23.42 3.98 23.48
N ILE A 53 22.15 4.30 23.70
CA ILE A 53 21.70 5.25 24.73
C ILE A 53 21.37 4.45 26.00
N LYS A 54 22.18 4.59 27.06
CA LYS A 54 22.08 3.81 28.32
C LYS A 54 20.64 3.70 28.88
N ASN A 55 19.90 4.80 28.90
CA ASN A 55 18.53 4.84 29.43
C ASN A 55 17.52 4.00 28.61
N ASN A 56 17.77 3.79 27.31
CA ASN A 56 16.87 3.01 26.47
C ASN A 56 16.94 1.52 26.79
N TRP A 57 18.12 1.00 27.17
CA TRP A 57 18.27 -0.39 27.58
C TRP A 57 17.55 -0.67 28.90
N GLN A 58 17.68 0.25 29.87
CA GLN A 58 16.96 0.17 31.14
C GLN A 58 15.44 0.26 30.94
N ARG A 59 14.98 1.11 30.03
CA ARG A 59 13.56 1.24 29.67
C ARG A 59 13.02 -0.04 29.04
N PHE A 60 13.72 -0.58 28.04
CA PHE A 60 13.29 -1.78 27.33
C PHE A 60 13.14 -2.98 28.28
N LYS A 61 14.07 -3.16 29.22
CA LYS A 61 13.99 -4.21 30.25
C LYS A 61 12.74 -4.12 31.13
N LYS A 62 12.17 -2.92 31.33
CA LYS A 62 10.95 -2.70 32.12
C LYS A 62 9.66 -2.90 31.30
N GLN A 63 9.76 -3.01 29.98
CA GLN A 63 8.62 -3.14 29.08
C GLN A 63 8.37 -4.61 28.73
N TRP A 64 7.99 -5.40 29.74
CA TRP A 64 7.78 -6.85 29.61
C TRP A 64 6.80 -7.22 28.50
N TRP A 65 5.79 -6.40 28.25
CA TRP A 65 4.81 -6.61 27.17
C TRP A 65 5.43 -6.56 25.77
N ILE A 66 6.48 -5.74 25.55
CA ILE A 66 7.21 -5.70 24.28
C ILE A 66 8.06 -6.96 24.11
N ILE A 67 8.71 -7.39 25.19
CA ILE A 67 9.51 -8.62 25.21
C ILE A 67 8.62 -9.82 24.92
N ALA A 68 7.44 -9.88 25.56
CA ALA A 68 6.43 -10.91 25.30
C ALA A 68 5.95 -10.88 23.85
N TYR A 69 5.66 -9.70 23.29
CA TYR A 69 5.29 -9.56 21.88
C TYR A 69 6.40 -10.05 20.93
N ILE A 70 7.66 -9.72 21.18
CA ILE A 70 8.80 -10.19 20.37
C ILE A 70 8.93 -11.73 20.46
N ALA A 71 8.75 -12.29 21.66
CA ALA A 71 8.79 -13.75 21.84
C ALA A 71 7.64 -14.44 21.09
N ILE A 72 6.42 -13.92 21.18
CA ILE A 72 5.26 -14.42 20.42
C ILE A 72 5.51 -14.33 18.92
N LEU A 73 6.08 -13.23 18.44
CA LEU A 73 6.39 -13.03 17.03
C LEU A 73 7.46 -14.02 16.52
N ALA A 74 8.47 -14.33 17.35
CA ALA A 74 9.48 -15.33 17.03
C ALA A 74 8.89 -16.75 16.98
N ILE A 75 8.04 -17.10 17.96
CA ILE A 75 7.31 -18.39 17.98
C ILE A 75 6.42 -18.50 16.75
N TYR A 76 5.62 -17.47 16.46
CA TYR A 76 4.78 -17.41 15.27
C TYR A 76 5.61 -17.61 14.00
N SER A 77 6.73 -16.89 13.85
CA SER A 77 7.59 -16.99 12.67
C SER A 77 8.13 -18.41 12.47
N PHE A 78 8.54 -19.08 13.55
CA PHE A 78 8.98 -20.47 13.49
C PHE A 78 7.86 -21.43 13.10
N CYS A 79 6.69 -21.32 13.74
CA CYS A 79 5.51 -22.14 13.41
C CYS A 79 5.02 -21.90 11.98
N HIS A 80 5.04 -20.64 11.53
CA HIS A 80 4.70 -20.25 10.16
C HIS A 80 5.59 -20.98 9.16
N LEU A 81 6.92 -20.90 9.31
CA LEU A 81 7.88 -21.53 8.40
C LEU A 81 7.71 -23.07 8.34
N ILE A 82 7.40 -23.71 9.47
CA ILE A 82 7.11 -25.15 9.51
C ILE A 82 5.80 -25.45 8.76
N SER A 83 4.74 -24.70 9.05
CA SER A 83 3.41 -24.94 8.48
C SER A 83 3.40 -24.77 6.96
N VAL A 84 4.01 -23.68 6.46
CA VAL A 84 4.05 -23.41 5.02
C VAL A 84 4.98 -24.37 4.28
N LYS A 85 6.01 -24.93 4.92
CA LYS A 85 6.86 -25.97 4.30
C LYS A 85 6.05 -27.24 4.00
N ASN A 86 5.08 -27.57 4.85
CA ASN A 86 4.24 -28.76 4.73
C ASN A 86 2.93 -28.54 3.94
N PHE A 87 2.90 -27.52 3.08
CA PHE A 87 1.76 -27.25 2.19
C PHE A 87 1.57 -28.39 1.18
N ILE A 88 0.33 -28.87 1.02
CA ILE A 88 -0.02 -29.90 0.04
C ILE A 88 -1.27 -29.44 -0.71
N GLY A 89 -1.09 -28.98 -1.95
CA GLY A 89 -2.16 -28.46 -2.80
C GLY A 89 -2.31 -29.20 -4.14
N VAL A 90 -3.09 -28.58 -5.04
CA VAL A 90 -3.38 -29.12 -6.38
C VAL A 90 -2.18 -29.07 -7.33
N GLU A 91 -1.23 -28.16 -7.10
CA GLU A 91 -0.04 -27.99 -7.93
C GLU A 91 1.13 -28.82 -7.36
N PRO A 92 1.71 -29.76 -8.13
CA PRO A 92 2.81 -30.62 -7.64
C PRO A 92 4.07 -29.85 -7.24
N THR A 93 4.34 -28.70 -7.85
CA THR A 93 5.50 -27.85 -7.53
C THR A 93 5.31 -27.05 -6.25
N GLY A 94 4.13 -27.11 -5.63
CA GLY A 94 3.79 -26.31 -4.45
C GLY A 94 3.90 -24.81 -4.72
N PHE A 95 3.61 -24.37 -5.95
CA PHE A 95 3.67 -22.98 -6.41
C PHE A 95 5.05 -22.31 -6.19
N HIS A 96 6.13 -23.06 -6.40
CA HIS A 96 7.52 -22.57 -6.33
C HIS A 96 7.86 -21.87 -5.00
N TYR A 97 7.47 -22.48 -3.88
CA TYR A 97 7.81 -22.02 -2.54
C TYR A 97 9.31 -21.77 -2.36
N SER A 98 9.66 -20.66 -1.72
CA SER A 98 11.04 -20.32 -1.37
C SER A 98 11.20 -19.97 0.11
N PRO A 99 11.92 -20.79 0.91
CA PRO A 99 12.12 -20.51 2.33
C PRO A 99 12.95 -19.23 2.57
N ILE A 100 13.89 -18.92 1.67
CA ILE A 100 14.71 -17.71 1.75
C ILE A 100 13.84 -16.46 1.56
N VAL A 101 12.93 -16.49 0.59
CA VAL A 101 11.99 -15.37 0.35
C VAL A 101 11.06 -15.20 1.55
N GLU A 102 10.59 -16.29 2.14
CA GLU A 102 9.70 -16.23 3.30
C GLU A 102 10.37 -15.63 4.54
N ILE A 103 11.58 -16.08 4.88
CA ILE A 103 12.36 -15.52 5.99
C ILE A 103 12.57 -14.02 5.79
N LEU A 104 12.91 -13.60 4.56
CA LEU A 104 13.12 -12.19 4.26
C LEU A 104 11.81 -11.39 4.29
N TYR A 105 10.69 -11.97 3.89
CA TYR A 105 9.38 -11.33 4.02
C TYR A 105 9.02 -11.07 5.49
N LEU A 106 9.21 -12.07 6.37
CA LEU A 106 9.04 -11.91 7.81
C LEU A 106 9.95 -10.81 8.39
N VAL A 107 11.24 -10.81 8.02
CA VAL A 107 12.16 -9.74 8.43
C VAL A 107 11.68 -8.37 7.96
N ARG A 108 11.26 -8.26 6.69
CA ARG A 108 10.73 -7.01 6.11
C ARG A 108 9.50 -6.50 6.87
N ALA A 109 8.58 -7.39 7.23
CA ALA A 109 7.36 -7.02 7.97
C ALA A 109 7.67 -6.46 9.38
N CYS A 110 8.78 -6.86 9.99
CA CYS A 110 9.22 -6.37 11.30
C CYS A 110 9.91 -4.99 11.26
N LEU A 111 10.41 -4.55 10.10
CA LEU A 111 11.18 -3.31 9.96
C LEU A 111 10.38 -2.06 10.40
N PRO A 112 9.12 -1.85 9.93
CA PRO A 112 8.39 -0.64 10.29
C PRO A 112 7.93 -0.66 11.74
N LEU A 113 7.63 -1.83 12.32
CA LEU A 113 7.34 -1.97 13.75
C LEU A 113 8.51 -1.53 14.62
N THR A 114 9.73 -1.88 14.21
CA THR A 114 10.95 -1.45 14.87
C THR A 114 11.12 0.07 14.82
N ILE A 115 10.91 0.67 13.64
CA ILE A 115 10.99 2.14 13.47
C ILE A 115 9.91 2.87 14.25
N LEU A 116 8.69 2.32 14.32
CA LEU A 116 7.59 2.86 15.11
C LEU A 116 7.98 2.92 16.59
N TYR A 117 8.49 1.81 17.14
CA TYR A 117 8.96 1.74 18.51
C TYR A 117 10.11 2.73 18.77
N ILE A 118 11.17 2.67 17.96
CA ILE A 118 12.35 3.56 18.09
C ILE A 118 11.90 5.03 18.07
N THR A 119 11.06 5.41 17.11
CA THR A 119 10.60 6.80 16.96
C THR A 119 9.83 7.25 18.20
N SER A 120 8.89 6.44 18.69
CA SER A 120 8.06 6.77 19.86
C SER A 120 8.84 7.08 21.14
N TYR A 121 10.06 6.53 21.24
CA TYR A 121 10.95 6.67 22.40
C TYR A 121 12.19 7.54 22.16
N SER A 122 12.40 8.04 20.94
CA SER A 122 13.58 8.82 20.55
C SER A 122 13.53 10.31 20.93
N GLU A 123 12.35 10.81 21.35
CA GLU A 123 12.08 12.24 21.58
C GLU A 123 12.44 13.08 20.35
N PHE A 124 12.04 12.59 19.19
CA PHE A 124 12.25 13.20 17.88
C PHE A 124 11.69 14.63 17.88
N LYS A 125 12.49 15.62 17.49
CA LYS A 125 12.07 17.03 17.57
C LYS A 125 11.04 17.35 16.46
N PRO A 126 9.98 18.13 16.75
CA PRO A 126 9.00 18.53 15.75
C PRO A 126 9.60 19.20 14.51
N TYR A 127 10.65 20.02 14.70
CA TYR A 127 11.36 20.66 13.60
C TYR A 127 11.90 19.65 12.57
N TYR A 128 12.64 18.62 13.02
CA TYR A 128 13.16 17.59 12.10
C TYR A 128 12.04 16.79 11.46
N PHE A 129 10.93 16.56 12.18
CA PHE A 129 9.76 15.86 11.67
C PHE A 129 9.10 16.62 10.51
N PHE A 130 8.84 17.92 10.68
CA PHE A 130 8.22 18.70 9.61
C PHE A 130 9.13 18.83 8.39
N ARG A 131 10.45 19.02 8.59
CA ARG A 131 11.40 19.12 7.49
C ARG A 131 11.51 17.82 6.69
N VAL A 132 11.49 16.65 7.33
CA VAL A 132 11.53 15.38 6.58
C VAL A 132 10.24 15.15 5.80
N ILE A 133 9.07 15.51 6.35
CA ILE A 133 7.79 15.40 5.64
C ILE A 133 7.73 16.37 4.44
N GLN A 134 8.15 17.64 4.61
CA GLN A 134 8.27 18.61 3.52
C GLN A 134 9.18 18.09 2.41
N ALA A 135 10.33 17.53 2.78
CA ALA A 135 11.30 17.03 1.82
C ALA A 135 10.77 15.78 1.09
N ILE A 136 10.10 14.85 1.78
CA ILE A 136 9.42 13.71 1.14
C ILE A 136 8.34 14.18 0.17
N SER A 137 7.50 15.13 0.60
CA SER A 137 6.49 15.75 -0.24
C SER A 137 7.11 16.34 -1.50
N GLY A 138 8.14 17.17 -1.37
CA GLY A 138 8.84 17.78 -2.49
C GLY A 138 9.48 16.76 -3.42
N LEU A 139 10.25 15.81 -2.89
CA LEU A 139 10.95 14.80 -3.67
C LEU A 139 10.01 13.94 -4.51
N TYR A 140 8.87 13.51 -3.97
CA TYR A 140 7.88 12.77 -4.77
C TYR A 140 7.13 13.69 -5.73
N SER A 141 6.50 14.74 -5.20
CA SER A 141 5.53 15.54 -5.98
C SER A 141 6.19 16.37 -7.06
N LEU A 142 7.29 17.09 -6.77
CA LEU A 142 7.98 17.90 -7.76
C LEU A 142 8.60 17.01 -8.84
N THR A 143 9.15 15.85 -8.47
CA THR A 143 9.67 14.90 -9.47
C THR A 143 8.56 14.42 -10.40
N ILE A 144 7.38 14.06 -9.89
CA ILE A 144 6.23 13.66 -10.72
C ILE A 144 5.80 14.80 -11.63
N VAL A 145 5.64 16.02 -11.10
CA VAL A 145 5.17 17.19 -11.86
C VAL A 145 6.18 17.59 -12.93
N ILE A 146 7.44 17.80 -12.57
CA ILE A 146 8.50 18.25 -13.48
C ILE A 146 8.72 17.21 -14.60
N SER A 147 8.80 15.93 -14.25
CA SER A 147 8.98 14.87 -15.25
C SER A 147 7.77 14.70 -16.17
N ASN A 148 6.56 14.98 -15.68
CA ASN A 148 5.36 14.99 -16.52
C ASN A 148 5.39 16.16 -17.52
N LEU A 149 5.69 17.37 -17.05
CA LEU A 149 5.80 18.56 -17.89
C LEU A 149 6.83 18.37 -19.02
N LEU A 150 7.96 17.73 -18.69
CA LEU A 150 9.06 17.44 -19.61
C LEU A 150 8.91 16.10 -20.35
N VAL A 151 7.80 15.37 -20.19
CA VAL A 151 7.46 14.15 -20.95
C VAL A 151 8.49 13.00 -20.78
N PHE A 152 9.30 13.00 -19.72
CA PHE A 152 10.20 11.88 -19.39
C PHE A 152 9.70 11.01 -18.24
N SER A 153 8.56 11.37 -17.64
CA SER A 153 7.90 10.55 -16.62
C SER A 153 7.52 9.17 -17.16
N LEU A 154 7.53 8.17 -16.27
CA LEU A 154 7.04 6.83 -16.53
C LEU A 154 5.53 6.74 -16.37
N THR A 155 4.93 5.85 -17.16
CA THR A 155 3.50 5.54 -17.10
C THR A 155 3.12 4.79 -15.82
N SER A 156 1.96 5.10 -15.24
CA SER A 156 1.49 4.51 -13.99
C SER A 156 1.11 3.03 -14.09
N TYR A 157 0.68 2.58 -15.28
CA TYR A 157 0.01 1.28 -15.48
C TYR A 157 0.89 0.19 -16.07
N HIS A 158 2.17 0.47 -16.32
CA HIS A 158 3.13 -0.52 -16.77
C HIS A 158 4.16 -0.82 -15.66
N THR A 159 4.24 -2.11 -15.29
CA THR A 159 5.15 -2.64 -14.25
C THR A 159 6.27 -3.47 -14.87
N SER A 160 5.98 -4.27 -15.91
CA SER A 160 6.92 -5.18 -16.56
C SER A 160 7.93 -4.49 -17.48
N GLU A 161 7.56 -3.35 -18.08
CA GLU A 161 8.45 -2.51 -18.89
C GLU A 161 8.12 -1.04 -18.65
N ALA A 162 9.14 -0.23 -18.35
CA ALA A 162 8.97 1.18 -18.12
C ALA A 162 8.72 1.87 -19.46
N LYS A 163 7.49 2.33 -19.67
CA LYS A 163 7.14 3.19 -20.81
C LYS A 163 7.04 4.63 -20.34
N ARG A 164 7.58 5.55 -21.13
CA ARG A 164 7.40 6.99 -20.91
C ARG A 164 5.97 7.39 -21.27
N ILE A 165 5.47 8.44 -20.62
CA ILE A 165 4.19 9.04 -20.99
C ILE A 165 4.26 9.60 -22.42
N SER A 166 3.13 9.58 -23.13
CA SER A 166 3.07 10.04 -24.52
C SER A 166 2.91 11.57 -24.64
N ALA A 167 2.38 12.22 -23.61
CA ALA A 167 2.19 13.66 -23.57
C ALA A 167 2.10 14.16 -22.13
N ASN A 168 2.31 15.46 -21.93
CA ASN A 168 2.21 16.12 -20.62
C ASN A 168 0.75 16.44 -20.23
N ILE A 169 0.55 17.00 -19.05
CA ILE A 169 -0.76 17.38 -18.49
C ILE A 169 -1.60 18.29 -19.39
N PHE A 170 -1.01 19.14 -20.23
CA PHE A 170 -1.80 20.05 -21.08
C PHE A 170 -2.63 19.27 -22.12
N SER A 171 -2.12 18.12 -22.58
CA SER A 171 -2.85 17.23 -23.49
C SER A 171 -4.15 16.64 -22.90
N TRP A 172 -4.36 16.76 -21.59
CA TRP A 172 -5.57 16.29 -20.92
C TRP A 172 -6.80 17.13 -21.31
N PHE A 173 -6.59 18.40 -21.68
CA PHE A 173 -7.66 19.34 -22.01
C PHE A 173 -8.06 19.29 -23.48
N ASP A 174 -7.15 18.90 -24.38
CA ASP A 174 -7.36 18.96 -25.84
C ASP A 174 -7.99 17.70 -26.46
N HIS A 175 -8.63 16.82 -25.68
CA HIS A 175 -9.28 15.59 -26.17
C HIS A 175 -8.42 14.73 -27.13
N THR A 176 -7.11 14.71 -26.92
CA THR A 176 -6.17 13.93 -27.73
C THR A 176 -6.50 12.42 -27.74
N ASN A 177 -6.22 11.74 -28.87
CA ASN A 177 -6.42 10.29 -29.09
C ASN A 177 -5.56 9.38 -28.16
N TYR A 178 -4.89 9.93 -27.15
CA TYR A 178 -4.06 9.14 -26.24
C TYR A 178 -4.91 8.34 -25.25
N PRO A 179 -4.63 7.04 -25.08
CA PRO A 179 -5.30 6.25 -24.06
C PRO A 179 -4.87 6.71 -22.66
N PHE A 180 -5.76 6.59 -21.67
CA PHE A 180 -5.51 7.09 -20.31
C PHE A 180 -4.22 6.55 -19.67
N ASN A 181 -3.84 5.31 -20.00
CA ASN A 181 -2.66 4.65 -19.46
C ASN A 181 -1.34 5.22 -20.01
N ALA A 182 -1.40 5.91 -21.15
CA ALA A 182 -0.27 6.63 -21.75
C ALA A 182 -0.08 8.04 -21.15
N LEU A 183 -1.09 8.57 -20.44
CA LEU A 183 -1.07 9.91 -19.84
C LEU A 183 -0.84 9.90 -18.31
N ALA A 184 -1.28 8.83 -17.63
CA ALA A 184 -1.05 8.67 -16.20
C ALA A 184 0.44 8.49 -15.88
N SER A 185 0.94 9.26 -14.92
CA SER A 185 2.35 9.56 -14.71
C SER A 185 2.78 9.30 -13.28
N LYS A 186 3.80 8.45 -13.07
CA LYS A 186 4.38 8.14 -11.75
C LYS A 186 5.77 8.74 -11.52
N GLY A 187 6.19 9.68 -12.35
CA GLY A 187 7.53 10.22 -12.35
C GLY A 187 8.56 9.14 -12.70
N ILE A 188 9.67 9.11 -11.98
CA ILE A 188 10.74 8.10 -12.16
C ILE A 188 10.59 6.91 -11.21
N PHE A 189 9.46 6.81 -10.51
CA PHE A 189 9.27 5.88 -9.40
C PHE A 189 8.65 4.55 -9.83
N PHE A 190 8.77 3.55 -8.96
CA PHE A 190 8.38 2.18 -9.28
C PHE A 190 6.85 1.95 -9.34
N GLN A 191 6.10 2.31 -8.29
CA GLN A 191 4.69 1.90 -8.13
C GLN A 191 3.76 3.08 -7.83
N ALA A 192 2.80 3.33 -8.73
CA ALA A 192 1.88 4.47 -8.63
C ALA A 192 0.92 4.39 -7.42
N ASN A 193 0.42 3.19 -7.10
CA ASN A 193 -0.51 3.00 -5.96
C ASN A 193 0.14 3.37 -4.63
N THR A 194 1.38 2.93 -4.42
CA THR A 194 2.14 3.24 -3.20
C THR A 194 2.46 4.73 -3.10
N LEU A 195 2.89 5.37 -4.21
CA LEU A 195 3.11 6.81 -4.23
C LEU A 195 1.83 7.58 -3.87
N SER A 196 0.70 7.14 -4.42
CA SER A 196 -0.61 7.72 -4.13
C SER A 196 -0.94 7.61 -2.64
N ALA A 197 -0.66 6.46 -2.04
CA ALA A 197 -0.89 6.22 -0.62
C ALA A 197 0.05 7.07 0.26
N ILE A 198 1.33 7.21 -0.11
CA ILE A 198 2.29 8.07 0.60
C ILE A 198 1.85 9.54 0.54
N LEU A 199 1.52 10.05 -0.66
CA LEU A 199 1.07 11.43 -0.82
C LEU A 199 -0.27 11.66 -0.10
N PHE A 200 -1.20 10.70 -0.13
CA PHE A 200 -2.44 10.80 0.63
C PHE A 200 -2.19 10.82 2.14
N MET A 201 -1.31 9.95 2.65
CA MET A 201 -0.92 9.88 4.06
C MET A 201 -0.29 11.19 4.55
N ILE A 202 0.65 11.77 3.81
CA ILE A 202 1.38 12.96 4.28
C ILE A 202 0.60 14.27 4.08
N MET A 203 -0.47 14.27 3.26
CA MET A 203 -1.25 15.48 2.96
C MET A 203 -1.75 16.22 4.22
N PRO A 204 -2.41 15.57 5.21
CA PRO A 204 -2.80 16.26 6.44
C PRO A 204 -1.64 16.96 7.17
N ILE A 205 -0.46 16.35 7.16
CA ILE A 205 0.72 16.91 7.84
C ILE A 205 1.26 18.09 7.03
N MET A 206 1.30 18.00 5.71
CA MET A 206 1.70 19.10 4.84
C MET A 206 0.75 20.31 4.95
N LEU A 207 -0.55 20.07 5.08
CA LEU A 207 -1.54 21.11 5.33
C LEU A 207 -1.37 21.74 6.73
N TYR A 208 -1.08 20.93 7.75
CA TYR A 208 -0.71 21.44 9.07
C TYR A 208 0.54 22.33 9.02
N ILE A 209 1.56 21.91 8.27
CA ILE A 209 2.80 22.68 8.08
C ILE A 209 2.50 23.99 7.34
N LEU A 210 1.69 23.96 6.28
CA LEU A 210 1.27 25.17 5.57
C LEU A 210 0.52 26.15 6.49
N TYR A 211 -0.37 25.66 7.35
CA TYR A 211 -1.03 26.50 8.35
C TYR A 211 -0.03 27.09 9.35
N LYS A 212 0.90 26.27 9.85
CA LYS A 212 1.82 26.67 10.93
C LYS A 212 2.95 27.58 10.44
N GLU A 213 3.43 27.35 9.22
CA GLU A 213 4.52 28.06 8.54
C GLU A 213 4.01 28.57 7.19
N PHE A 214 3.11 29.57 7.19
CA PHE A 214 2.51 30.07 5.96
C PHE A 214 3.53 30.87 5.13
N ASN A 215 4.09 30.22 4.09
CA ASN A 215 5.08 30.79 3.18
C ASN A 215 4.94 30.18 1.77
N LEU A 216 5.59 30.81 0.78
CA LEU A 216 5.50 30.40 -0.63
C LEU A 216 5.98 28.96 -0.85
N LEU A 217 7.05 28.54 -0.19
CA LEU A 217 7.58 27.17 -0.31
C LEU A 217 6.50 26.14 0.05
N ASN A 218 5.80 26.33 1.16
CA ASN A 218 4.74 25.40 1.59
C ASN A 218 3.52 25.42 0.69
N ILE A 219 3.17 26.59 0.11
CA ILE A 219 2.11 26.69 -0.89
C ILE A 219 2.48 25.89 -2.13
N ILE A 220 3.71 26.03 -2.63
CA ILE A 220 4.22 25.29 -3.78
C ILE A 220 4.22 23.79 -3.49
N LEU A 221 4.71 23.35 -2.32
CA LEU A 221 4.76 21.93 -1.97
C LEU A 221 3.37 21.28 -1.91
N VAL A 222 2.39 21.92 -1.27
CA VAL A 222 1.01 21.40 -1.19
C VAL A 222 0.37 21.40 -2.58
N SER A 223 0.57 22.45 -3.38
CA SER A 223 0.01 22.54 -4.73
C SER A 223 0.61 21.50 -5.68
N ALA A 224 1.93 21.32 -5.64
CA ALA A 224 2.63 20.29 -6.39
C ALA A 224 2.19 18.88 -5.95
N GLN A 225 2.00 18.66 -4.65
CA GLN A 225 1.48 17.39 -4.12
C GLN A 225 0.05 17.11 -4.62
N ALA A 226 -0.84 18.10 -4.58
CA ALA A 226 -2.19 17.98 -5.12
C ALA A 226 -2.16 17.63 -6.62
N LEU A 227 -1.35 18.32 -7.40
CA LEU A 227 -1.19 18.06 -8.83
C LEU A 227 -0.60 16.67 -9.11
N ALA A 228 0.41 16.25 -8.35
CA ALA A 228 1.02 14.94 -8.46
C ALA A 228 0.01 13.82 -8.14
N MET A 229 -0.86 14.02 -7.14
CA MET A 229 -1.93 13.06 -6.81
C MET A 229 -2.91 12.87 -7.98
N LEU A 230 -3.19 13.91 -8.77
CA LEU A 230 -3.98 13.83 -10.00
C LEU A 230 -3.21 13.16 -11.15
N MET A 231 -1.92 13.47 -11.30
CA MET A 231 -1.04 12.92 -12.35
C MET A 231 -0.82 11.41 -12.22
N LEU A 232 -0.78 10.89 -10.99
CA LEU A 232 -0.64 9.45 -10.74
C LEU A 232 -1.76 8.64 -11.42
N GLY A 233 -2.94 9.23 -11.60
CA GLY A 233 -4.05 8.60 -12.30
C GLY A 233 -4.64 7.41 -11.55
N THR A 234 -4.35 7.23 -10.26
CA THR A 234 -4.94 6.18 -9.42
C THR A 234 -6.17 6.69 -8.68
N LYS A 235 -7.09 5.78 -8.30
CA LYS A 235 -8.27 6.15 -7.50
C LYS A 235 -7.88 6.74 -6.14
N VAL A 236 -6.84 6.21 -5.49
CA VAL A 236 -6.37 6.72 -4.18
C VAL A 236 -5.75 8.11 -4.29
N GLY A 237 -4.99 8.40 -5.35
CA GLY A 237 -4.46 9.76 -5.55
C GLY A 237 -5.59 10.76 -5.78
N ASN A 238 -6.46 10.46 -6.75
CA ASN A 238 -7.55 11.33 -7.14
C ASN A 238 -8.58 11.57 -6.03
N PHE A 239 -9.22 10.51 -5.52
CA PHE A 239 -10.24 10.66 -4.46
C PHE A 239 -9.61 11.00 -3.11
N GLY A 240 -8.41 10.48 -2.82
CA GLY A 240 -7.68 10.81 -1.60
C GLY A 240 -7.33 12.29 -1.51
N LEU A 241 -7.03 12.96 -2.63
CA LEU A 241 -6.83 14.41 -2.64
C LEU A 241 -8.07 15.16 -2.12
N ILE A 242 -9.24 14.87 -2.70
CA ILE A 242 -10.48 15.52 -2.29
C ILE A 242 -10.83 15.19 -0.84
N ILE A 243 -10.75 13.91 -0.45
CA ILE A 243 -11.00 13.45 0.92
C ILE A 243 -10.07 14.16 1.91
N SER A 244 -8.77 14.26 1.59
CA SER A 244 -7.78 14.88 2.48
C SER A 244 -8.00 16.39 2.65
N LEU A 245 -8.31 17.11 1.57
CA LEU A 245 -8.61 18.54 1.65
C LEU A 245 -9.87 18.82 2.47
N VAL A 246 -10.96 18.07 2.22
CA VAL A 246 -12.23 18.22 2.94
C VAL A 246 -12.10 17.83 4.41
N ALA A 247 -11.52 16.66 4.70
CA ALA A 247 -11.34 16.21 6.07
C ALA A 247 -10.42 17.15 6.86
N PHE A 248 -9.35 17.65 6.24
CA PHE A 248 -8.47 18.62 6.90
C PHE A 248 -9.16 19.96 7.15
N LEU A 249 -10.00 20.43 6.22
CA LEU A 249 -10.83 21.62 6.44
C LEU A 249 -11.74 21.45 7.66
N ILE A 250 -12.40 20.29 7.80
CA ILE A 250 -13.22 19.97 8.98
C ILE A 250 -12.36 19.99 10.26
N ILE A 251 -11.18 19.36 10.25
CA ILE A 251 -10.26 19.36 11.40
C ILE A 251 -9.84 20.81 11.75
N PHE A 252 -9.49 21.62 10.76
CA PHE A 252 -9.11 23.01 10.96
C PHE A 252 -10.24 23.84 11.58
N LEU A 253 -11.47 23.72 11.06
CA LEU A 253 -12.63 24.43 11.60
C LEU A 253 -12.99 23.95 13.01
N LEU A 254 -12.93 22.64 13.27
CA LEU A 254 -13.11 22.08 14.62
C LEU A 254 -12.10 22.67 15.61
N HIS A 255 -10.83 22.73 15.25
CA HIS A 255 -9.78 23.24 16.14
C HIS A 255 -9.81 24.76 16.34
N SER A 256 -10.20 25.51 15.31
CA SER A 256 -10.22 26.97 15.36
C SER A 256 -11.51 27.54 15.96
N LEU A 257 -12.67 26.97 15.64
CA LEU A 257 -13.97 27.52 16.04
C LEU A 257 -14.57 26.83 17.28
N ILE A 258 -14.46 25.50 17.37
CA ILE A 258 -15.13 24.70 18.42
C ILE A 258 -14.19 24.48 19.61
N LEU A 259 -13.03 23.85 19.39
CA LEU A 259 -12.05 23.58 20.45
C LEU A 259 -11.27 24.84 20.85
N LYS A 260 -11.23 25.86 19.98
CA LYS A 260 -10.56 27.15 20.18
C LYS A 260 -9.12 27.04 20.69
N ASN A 261 -8.42 25.98 20.29
CA ASN A 261 -7.03 25.72 20.69
C ASN A 261 -6.03 26.07 19.58
N THR A 262 -6.53 26.62 18.49
CA THR A 262 -5.78 27.02 17.28
C THR A 262 -6.37 28.34 16.79
N LYS A 263 -5.53 29.28 16.32
CA LYS A 263 -6.01 30.57 15.81
C LYS A 263 -6.63 30.39 14.43
N PHE A 264 -7.75 31.06 14.17
CA PHE A 264 -8.33 31.11 12.83
C PHE A 264 -7.40 31.91 11.90
N SER A 265 -7.19 31.41 10.67
CA SER A 265 -6.33 32.02 9.67
C SER A 265 -7.04 32.07 8.32
N SER A 266 -7.55 33.25 7.95
CA SER A 266 -8.24 33.45 6.67
C SER A 266 -7.32 33.22 5.47
N LYS A 267 -6.03 33.60 5.59
CA LYS A 267 -5.03 33.36 4.52
C LYS A 267 -4.90 31.87 4.21
N PHE A 268 -4.76 31.04 5.25
CA PHE A 268 -4.71 29.58 5.10
C PHE A 268 -6.00 29.03 4.49
N LEU A 269 -7.16 29.47 4.98
CA LEU A 269 -8.47 29.03 4.47
C LEU A 269 -8.66 29.36 2.98
N ILE A 270 -8.34 30.59 2.57
CA ILE A 270 -8.43 31.01 1.16
C ILE A 270 -7.50 30.15 0.30
N THR A 271 -6.25 29.94 0.71
CA THR A 271 -5.31 29.08 -0.03
C THR A 271 -5.84 27.65 -0.16
N MET A 272 -6.41 27.07 0.90
CA MET A 272 -7.03 25.75 0.86
C MET A 272 -8.20 25.67 -0.13
N ILE A 273 -9.08 26.68 -0.13
CA ILE A 273 -10.21 26.75 -1.06
C ILE A 273 -9.72 26.88 -2.50
N CYS A 274 -8.70 27.70 -2.76
CA CYS A 274 -8.11 27.83 -4.10
C CYS A 274 -7.51 26.50 -4.59
N ILE A 275 -6.77 25.79 -3.75
CA ILE A 275 -6.21 24.47 -4.11
C ILE A 275 -7.31 23.45 -4.38
N LEU A 276 -8.36 23.44 -3.56
CA LEU A 276 -9.52 22.55 -3.76
C LEU A 276 -10.26 22.87 -5.06
N ALA A 277 -10.52 24.15 -5.34
CA ALA A 277 -11.20 24.60 -6.56
C ALA A 277 -10.38 24.27 -7.81
N ALA A 278 -9.07 24.55 -7.80
CA ALA A 278 -8.17 24.18 -8.90
C ALA A 278 -8.12 22.67 -9.12
N SER A 279 -8.04 21.88 -8.04
CA SER A 279 -8.05 20.42 -8.12
C SER A 279 -9.37 19.90 -8.70
N ALA A 280 -10.50 20.46 -8.27
CA ALA A 280 -11.82 20.10 -8.78
C ALA A 280 -11.99 20.46 -10.26
N ALA A 281 -11.42 21.58 -10.73
CA ALA A 281 -11.44 21.96 -12.13
C ALA A 281 -10.62 21.02 -13.03
N ILE A 282 -9.47 20.52 -12.54
CA ILE A 282 -8.59 19.61 -13.29
C ILE A 282 -9.12 18.16 -13.28
N PHE A 283 -9.79 17.75 -12.19
CA PHE A 283 -10.20 16.37 -11.95
C PHE A 283 -10.97 15.69 -13.11
N PRO A 284 -11.97 16.33 -13.76
CA PRO A 284 -12.71 15.75 -14.89
C PRO A 284 -11.82 15.30 -16.06
N TYR A 285 -10.71 16.00 -16.28
CA TYR A 285 -9.78 15.75 -17.38
C TYR A 285 -8.69 14.73 -17.02
N SER A 286 -8.60 14.34 -15.75
CA SER A 286 -7.56 13.44 -15.25
C SER A 286 -7.66 12.02 -15.83
N PRO A 287 -6.53 11.28 -15.92
CA PRO A 287 -6.51 9.92 -16.47
C PRO A 287 -7.46 8.91 -15.78
N THR A 288 -7.76 9.09 -14.48
CA THR A 288 -8.58 8.14 -13.71
C THR A 288 -10.03 8.09 -14.15
N LEU A 289 -10.65 9.23 -14.47
CA LEU A 289 -12.04 9.26 -14.91
C LEU A 289 -12.19 8.70 -16.33
N ARG A 290 -11.25 9.02 -17.22
CA ARG A 290 -11.18 8.44 -18.58
C ARG A 290 -11.05 6.91 -18.57
N ARG A 291 -10.36 6.34 -17.57
CA ARG A 291 -10.27 4.88 -17.38
C ARG A 291 -11.64 4.24 -17.14
N SER A 292 -12.45 4.83 -16.25
CA SER A 292 -13.71 4.24 -15.83
C SER A 292 -14.73 4.12 -16.97
N SER A 293 -14.74 5.06 -17.91
CA SER A 293 -15.60 4.99 -19.10
C SER A 293 -15.12 3.93 -20.09
N LEU A 294 -13.81 3.79 -20.30
CA LEU A 294 -13.22 2.80 -21.22
C LEU A 294 -13.37 1.34 -20.76
N GLU A 295 -13.20 1.06 -19.45
CA GLU A 295 -13.34 -0.30 -18.91
C GLU A 295 -14.74 -0.89 -19.16
N SER A 296 -15.78 -0.05 -19.12
CA SER A 296 -17.16 -0.46 -19.42
C SER A 296 -17.36 -0.91 -20.87
N GLY A 297 -16.76 -0.18 -21.83
CA GLY A 297 -16.84 -0.52 -23.25
C GLY A 297 -16.03 -1.77 -23.63
N VAL A 298 -14.88 -2.00 -22.99
CA VAL A 298 -14.08 -3.22 -23.19
C VAL A 298 -14.82 -4.46 -22.70
N ALA A 299 -15.48 -4.39 -21.55
CA ALA A 299 -16.27 -5.51 -21.02
C ALA A 299 -17.40 -5.91 -21.97
N GLN A 300 -18.08 -4.94 -22.58
CA GLN A 300 -19.11 -5.19 -23.57
C GLN A 300 -18.54 -5.82 -24.85
N LYS A 301 -17.44 -5.31 -25.40
CA LYS A 301 -16.80 -5.90 -26.59
C LYS A 301 -16.32 -7.34 -26.34
N ARG A 302 -15.72 -7.60 -25.18
CA ARG A 302 -15.24 -8.96 -24.83
C ARG A 302 -16.36 -9.96 -24.56
N SER A 303 -17.54 -9.49 -24.13
CA SER A 303 -18.70 -10.37 -23.96
C SER A 303 -19.22 -10.98 -25.28
N ASN A 304 -18.85 -10.38 -26.42
CA ASN A 304 -19.25 -10.79 -27.77
C ASN A 304 -18.11 -11.44 -28.57
N LEU A 305 -17.02 -11.89 -27.92
CA LEU A 305 -15.91 -12.55 -28.60
C LEU A 305 -16.32 -13.96 -29.09
N GLY A 306 -16.14 -14.22 -30.39
CA GLY A 306 -16.29 -15.55 -31.00
C GLY A 306 -17.74 -16.10 -30.98
N ASN A 307 -17.91 -17.34 -31.46
CA ASN A 307 -19.20 -18.03 -31.41
C ASN A 307 -19.36 -18.77 -30.07
N LYS A 308 -19.44 -18.01 -28.97
CA LYS A 308 -19.49 -18.56 -27.60
C LYS A 308 -20.63 -19.56 -27.42
N ASN A 309 -21.81 -19.31 -27.99
CA ASN A 309 -22.96 -20.20 -27.89
C ASN A 309 -22.67 -21.60 -28.46
N LYS A 310 -21.99 -21.68 -29.61
CA LYS A 310 -21.57 -22.96 -30.19
C LYS A 310 -20.57 -23.69 -29.28
N LEU A 311 -19.61 -22.96 -28.71
CA LEU A 311 -18.61 -23.53 -27.79
C LEU A 311 -19.24 -23.99 -26.47
N ASP A 312 -20.22 -23.27 -25.93
CA ASP A 312 -20.97 -23.68 -24.74
C ASP A 312 -21.75 -24.98 -25.01
N GLN A 313 -22.31 -25.16 -26.22
CA GLN A 313 -22.95 -26.41 -26.64
C GLN A 313 -21.95 -27.57 -26.75
N GLU A 314 -20.79 -27.34 -27.37
CA GLU A 314 -19.71 -28.34 -27.49
C GLU A 314 -19.21 -28.78 -26.11
N LEU A 315 -18.96 -27.81 -25.21
CA LEU A 315 -18.54 -28.05 -23.84
C LEU A 315 -19.57 -28.91 -23.08
N ASN A 316 -20.84 -28.53 -23.12
CA ASN A 316 -21.90 -29.26 -22.42
C ASN A 316 -22.10 -30.68 -22.98
N THR A 317 -21.94 -30.85 -24.29
CA THR A 317 -22.06 -32.17 -24.94
C THR A 317 -20.89 -33.08 -24.55
N GLY A 318 -19.66 -32.57 -24.59
CA GLY A 318 -18.48 -33.33 -24.17
C GLY A 318 -18.50 -33.69 -22.69
N LEU A 319 -18.92 -32.77 -21.81
CA LEU A 319 -19.08 -33.04 -20.38
C LEU A 319 -20.13 -34.12 -20.09
N LYS A 320 -21.20 -34.24 -20.91
CA LYS A 320 -22.19 -35.33 -20.77
C LYS A 320 -21.69 -36.66 -21.34
N ARG A 321 -20.89 -36.60 -22.42
CA ARG A 321 -20.39 -37.80 -23.14
C ARG A 321 -19.31 -38.55 -22.36
N TYR A 322 -18.41 -37.83 -21.71
CA TYR A 322 -17.27 -38.41 -21.00
C TYR A 322 -17.49 -38.40 -19.49
N GLN A 323 -16.91 -39.38 -18.77
CA GLN A 323 -16.92 -39.47 -17.31
C GLN A 323 -15.50 -39.75 -16.77
N GLY A 324 -15.26 -39.38 -15.51
CA GLY A 324 -13.99 -39.62 -14.83
C GLY A 324 -12.80 -38.96 -15.52
N GLN A 325 -11.69 -39.69 -15.66
CA GLN A 325 -10.45 -39.16 -16.27
C GLN A 325 -10.64 -38.65 -17.70
N LYS A 326 -11.45 -39.35 -18.52
CA LYS A 326 -11.72 -38.92 -19.91
C LYS A 326 -12.46 -37.57 -19.97
N GLN A 327 -13.32 -37.30 -19.00
CA GLN A 327 -14.01 -36.01 -18.87
C GLN A 327 -13.03 -34.89 -18.53
N GLU A 328 -12.11 -35.19 -17.61
CA GLU A 328 -11.07 -34.25 -17.19
C GLU A 328 -10.09 -33.92 -18.34
N GLU A 329 -9.65 -34.93 -19.10
CA GLU A 329 -8.81 -34.75 -20.30
C GLU A 329 -9.51 -33.92 -21.37
N PHE A 330 -10.78 -34.24 -21.68
CA PHE A 330 -11.59 -33.45 -22.59
C PHE A 330 -11.66 -31.97 -22.14
N LEU A 331 -11.91 -31.74 -20.85
CA LEU A 331 -12.02 -30.40 -20.30
C LEU A 331 -10.69 -29.63 -20.41
N LYS A 332 -9.56 -30.28 -20.13
CA LYS A 332 -8.22 -29.67 -20.29
C LYS A 332 -7.98 -29.26 -21.73
N ASP A 333 -8.26 -30.13 -22.69
CA ASP A 333 -8.10 -29.84 -24.11
C ASP A 333 -9.04 -28.73 -24.59
N PHE A 334 -10.27 -28.72 -24.09
CA PHE A 334 -11.24 -27.68 -24.41
C PHE A 334 -10.78 -26.30 -23.90
N ILE A 335 -10.34 -26.22 -22.64
CA ILE A 335 -9.84 -24.98 -22.04
C ILE A 335 -8.62 -24.48 -22.81
N LYS A 336 -7.64 -25.36 -23.09
CA LYS A 336 -6.43 -25.01 -23.85
C LYS A 336 -6.75 -24.33 -25.18
N LYS A 337 -7.73 -24.85 -25.92
CA LYS A 337 -8.12 -24.34 -27.24
C LYS A 337 -8.94 -23.05 -27.16
N ASN A 338 -9.77 -22.90 -26.12
CA ASN A 338 -10.85 -21.91 -26.11
C ASN A 338 -10.76 -20.82 -25.01
N TYR A 339 -9.80 -20.86 -24.08
CA TYR A 339 -9.74 -19.95 -22.91
C TYR A 339 -9.89 -18.45 -23.27
N TRP A 340 -9.37 -18.04 -24.42
CA TRP A 340 -9.41 -16.65 -24.91
C TRP A 340 -10.83 -16.19 -25.25
N VAL A 341 -11.69 -17.07 -25.78
CA VAL A 341 -13.11 -16.77 -26.05
C VAL A 341 -13.86 -16.50 -24.75
N TYR A 342 -13.47 -17.21 -23.68
CA TYR A 342 -14.02 -17.01 -22.35
C TYR A 342 -13.35 -15.83 -21.60
N SER A 343 -12.48 -15.07 -22.27
CA SER A 343 -11.77 -13.92 -21.71
C SER A 343 -10.95 -14.27 -20.46
N LEU A 344 -10.48 -15.50 -20.34
CA LEU A 344 -9.58 -15.90 -19.26
C LEU A 344 -8.21 -15.25 -19.47
N LYS A 345 -7.59 -14.79 -18.37
CA LYS A 345 -6.27 -14.16 -18.42
C LYS A 345 -5.22 -15.24 -18.73
N HIS A 346 -4.44 -15.03 -19.78
CA HIS A 346 -3.50 -16.03 -20.31
C HIS A 346 -2.51 -16.55 -19.26
N ASP A 347 -1.79 -15.65 -18.60
CA ASP A 347 -0.80 -15.94 -17.55
C ASP A 347 -1.41 -16.70 -16.37
N LEU A 348 -2.60 -16.32 -15.92
CA LEU A 348 -3.27 -17.02 -14.80
C LEU A 348 -3.68 -18.45 -15.17
N VAL A 349 -4.31 -18.64 -16.34
CA VAL A 349 -4.88 -19.95 -16.71
C VAL A 349 -3.82 -20.94 -17.19
N LEU A 350 -2.74 -20.47 -17.82
CA LEU A 350 -1.72 -21.36 -18.38
C LEU A 350 -0.56 -21.56 -17.40
N ASP A 351 -0.12 -20.51 -16.71
CA ASP A 351 1.15 -20.48 -15.99
C ASP A 351 0.96 -20.48 -14.47
N HIS A 352 0.28 -19.49 -13.89
CA HIS A 352 0.27 -19.30 -12.43
C HIS A 352 -0.68 -20.25 -11.66
N TYR A 353 -1.87 -20.53 -12.21
CA TYR A 353 -2.83 -21.48 -11.65
C TYR A 353 -3.40 -22.36 -12.76
N SER A 354 -2.56 -23.29 -13.23
CA SER A 354 -2.77 -23.95 -14.51
C SER A 354 -4.06 -24.77 -14.57
N TYR A 355 -4.81 -24.65 -15.66
CA TYR A 355 -5.95 -25.53 -15.96
C TYR A 355 -5.60 -27.01 -15.99
N LYS A 356 -4.31 -27.35 -16.16
CA LYS A 356 -3.83 -28.72 -16.13
C LYS A 356 -4.02 -29.38 -14.75
N ASN A 357 -4.02 -28.58 -13.68
CA ASN A 357 -4.01 -29.06 -12.31
C ASN A 357 -5.36 -28.86 -11.58
N ASP A 358 -6.17 -27.88 -11.97
CA ASP A 358 -7.55 -27.72 -11.48
C ASP A 358 -8.51 -27.29 -12.62
N PRO A 359 -8.82 -28.17 -13.58
CA PRO A 359 -9.64 -27.83 -14.74
C PRO A 359 -11.10 -27.50 -14.37
N TYR A 360 -11.63 -28.09 -13.28
CA TYR A 360 -12.99 -27.86 -12.83
C TYR A 360 -13.19 -26.47 -12.21
N PHE A 361 -12.18 -25.93 -11.53
CA PHE A 361 -12.19 -24.52 -11.13
C PHE A 361 -12.38 -23.60 -12.34
N TRP A 362 -11.62 -23.84 -13.42
CA TRP A 362 -11.71 -23.02 -14.63
C TRP A 362 -13.05 -23.20 -15.36
N LEU A 363 -13.66 -24.39 -15.32
CA LEU A 363 -15.02 -24.61 -15.80
C LEU A 363 -16.04 -23.73 -15.04
N GLU A 364 -15.94 -23.66 -13.71
CA GLU A 364 -16.79 -22.78 -12.91
C GLU A 364 -16.59 -21.31 -13.31
N VAL A 365 -15.35 -20.86 -13.46
CA VAL A 365 -15.03 -19.49 -13.91
C VAL A 365 -15.60 -19.21 -15.29
N MET A 366 -15.48 -20.14 -16.24
CA MET A 366 -15.98 -19.99 -17.61
C MET A 366 -17.50 -19.75 -17.68
N ARG A 367 -18.25 -20.37 -16.77
CA ARG A 367 -19.72 -20.24 -16.66
C ARG A 367 -20.20 -18.91 -16.08
N ARG A 368 -19.31 -18.12 -15.47
CA ARG A 368 -19.66 -16.82 -14.87
C ARG A 368 -19.92 -15.74 -15.93
N PRO A 369 -20.69 -14.68 -15.60
CA PRO A 369 -20.84 -13.52 -16.46
C PRO A 369 -19.51 -12.89 -16.86
N ALA A 370 -19.42 -12.34 -18.09
CA ALA A 370 -18.19 -11.74 -18.60
C ALA A 370 -17.62 -10.65 -17.68
N LYS A 371 -18.49 -9.82 -17.09
CA LYS A 371 -18.12 -8.76 -16.15
C LYS A 371 -17.36 -9.28 -14.92
N GLU A 372 -17.73 -10.45 -14.41
CA GLU A 372 -17.07 -11.07 -13.25
C GLU A 372 -15.72 -11.67 -13.62
N ARG A 373 -15.64 -12.36 -14.77
CA ARG A 373 -14.38 -12.96 -15.27
C ARG A 373 -13.32 -11.90 -15.59
N LEU A 374 -13.75 -10.73 -16.06
CA LEU A 374 -12.88 -9.59 -16.37
C LEU A 374 -12.48 -8.80 -15.13
N ASN A 375 -13.12 -9.04 -13.98
CA ASN A 375 -12.72 -8.45 -12.73
C ASN A 375 -11.59 -9.28 -12.10
N TYR A 376 -10.38 -9.07 -12.62
CA TYR A 376 -9.20 -9.86 -12.23
C TYR A 376 -9.01 -9.93 -10.72
N ARG A 377 -9.17 -8.83 -9.98
CA ARG A 377 -9.04 -8.83 -8.50
C ARG A 377 -9.95 -9.82 -7.78
N HIS A 378 -11.15 -10.08 -8.31
CA HIS A 378 -12.05 -11.08 -7.73
C HIS A 378 -11.63 -12.50 -8.12
N LEU A 379 -11.24 -12.71 -9.37
CA LEU A 379 -10.72 -14.00 -9.84
C LEU A 379 -9.45 -14.41 -9.07
N GLU A 380 -8.52 -13.49 -8.87
CA GLU A 380 -7.29 -13.66 -8.11
C GLU A 380 -7.56 -14.11 -6.66
N ARG A 381 -8.54 -13.48 -6.00
CA ARG A 381 -9.02 -13.87 -4.67
C ARG A 381 -9.63 -15.26 -4.65
N ASP A 382 -10.41 -15.60 -5.67
CA ASP A 382 -11.07 -16.90 -5.76
C ASP A 382 -10.05 -18.04 -5.96
N ILE A 383 -9.02 -17.80 -6.77
CA ILE A 383 -7.90 -18.73 -6.94
C ILE A 383 -7.21 -18.97 -5.60
N LEU A 384 -6.84 -17.93 -4.87
CA LEU A 384 -6.16 -18.09 -3.56
C LEU A 384 -7.06 -18.76 -2.51
N SER A 385 -8.37 -18.46 -2.54
CA SER A 385 -9.35 -19.16 -1.71
C SER A 385 -9.42 -20.65 -2.05
N ARG A 386 -9.42 -20.99 -3.34
CA ARG A 386 -9.41 -22.37 -3.83
C ARG A 386 -8.12 -23.10 -3.40
N VAL A 387 -6.96 -22.46 -3.56
CA VAL A 387 -5.66 -23.00 -3.12
C VAL A 387 -5.65 -23.29 -1.62
N MET A 388 -6.09 -22.33 -0.80
CA MET A 388 -6.11 -22.49 0.66
C MET A 388 -7.16 -23.52 1.12
N ASN A 389 -8.28 -23.67 0.40
CA ASN A 389 -9.30 -24.68 0.72
C ASN A 389 -8.88 -26.10 0.31
N ASN A 390 -8.12 -26.23 -0.77
CA ASN A 390 -7.60 -27.51 -1.25
C ASN A 390 -6.34 -27.96 -0.48
N ASP A 391 -5.76 -27.08 0.34
CA ASP A 391 -4.63 -27.43 1.19
C ASP A 391 -5.01 -28.47 2.24
N LYS A 392 -4.30 -29.59 2.25
CA LYS A 392 -4.52 -30.65 3.24
C LYS A 392 -4.04 -30.22 4.63
N ASN A 393 -3.10 -29.29 4.73
CA ASN A 393 -2.65 -28.74 6.00
C ASN A 393 -3.60 -27.62 6.49
N LYS A 394 -4.60 -27.98 7.29
CA LYS A 394 -5.58 -27.03 7.84
C LYS A 394 -4.96 -25.92 8.70
N LEU A 395 -3.75 -26.11 9.25
CA LEU A 395 -3.04 -25.08 10.04
C LEU A 395 -2.66 -23.87 9.19
N ASN A 396 -2.55 -24.02 7.86
CA ASN A 396 -2.26 -22.91 6.96
C ASN A 396 -3.40 -21.89 6.87
N LYS A 397 -4.59 -22.15 7.44
CA LYS A 397 -5.58 -21.08 7.68
C LYS A 397 -5.13 -20.10 8.77
N LEU A 398 -4.38 -20.57 9.76
CA LEU A 398 -3.84 -19.76 10.85
C LEU A 398 -2.50 -19.10 10.48
N PHE A 399 -1.66 -19.83 9.73
CA PHE A 399 -0.31 -19.41 9.36
C PHE A 399 -0.16 -18.95 7.91
N GLY A 400 -1.17 -19.07 7.07
CA GLY A 400 -1.10 -18.70 5.65
C GLY A 400 -0.47 -19.78 4.77
N ILE A 401 -0.42 -19.51 3.47
CA ILE A 401 0.10 -20.42 2.44
C ILE A 401 1.52 -20.03 1.95
N SER A 402 2.19 -19.08 2.59
CA SER A 402 3.46 -18.41 2.19
C SER A 402 3.30 -17.26 1.19
N PHE A 403 4.05 -16.19 1.44
CA PHE A 403 4.17 -15.02 0.57
C PHE A 403 4.73 -15.37 -0.81
N SER A 404 5.72 -16.26 -0.87
CA SER A 404 6.29 -16.70 -2.15
C SER A 404 5.26 -17.43 -3.02
N ARG A 405 4.38 -18.25 -2.42
CA ARG A 405 3.33 -18.95 -3.17
C ARG A 405 2.27 -17.97 -3.64
N GLU A 406 1.79 -17.12 -2.75
CA GLU A 406 0.79 -16.10 -3.08
C GLU A 406 1.24 -15.24 -4.27
N ASN A 407 2.48 -14.75 -4.27
CA ASN A 407 3.00 -13.94 -5.37
C ASN A 407 3.18 -14.71 -6.68
N ASN A 408 3.52 -16.00 -6.61
CA ASN A 408 3.65 -16.85 -7.80
C ASN A 408 2.30 -17.26 -8.39
N ILE A 409 1.25 -17.31 -7.57
CA ILE A 409 -0.13 -17.61 -7.99
C ILE A 409 -0.78 -16.35 -8.54
N SER A 410 -0.88 -15.33 -7.70
CA SER A 410 -1.56 -14.09 -8.01
C SER A 410 -1.29 -13.03 -6.94
N PRO A 411 -0.43 -12.04 -7.20
CA PRO A 411 -0.17 -10.96 -6.24
C PRO A 411 -1.42 -10.10 -6.07
N LEU A 412 -2.06 -10.18 -4.90
CA LEU A 412 -3.30 -9.46 -4.63
C LEU A 412 -3.06 -7.98 -4.38
N GLU A 413 -3.75 -7.12 -5.13
CA GLU A 413 -3.79 -5.67 -4.87
C GLU A 413 -4.75 -5.29 -3.71
N ARG A 414 -4.67 -6.00 -2.57
CA ARG A 414 -5.38 -5.70 -1.31
C ARG A 414 -4.55 -6.14 -0.10
N ASP A 415 -3.93 -5.21 0.62
CA ASP A 415 -2.87 -5.52 1.58
C ASP A 415 -3.28 -6.51 2.68
N PHE A 416 -4.38 -6.24 3.39
CA PHE A 416 -4.82 -7.12 4.48
C PHE A 416 -5.20 -8.52 3.99
N LEU A 417 -5.70 -8.62 2.75
CA LEU A 417 -6.08 -9.89 2.16
C LEU A 417 -4.86 -10.65 1.65
N ALA A 418 -3.90 -9.96 1.01
CA ALA A 418 -2.61 -10.51 0.60
C ALA A 418 -1.84 -11.06 1.80
N GLN A 419 -1.81 -10.30 2.90
CA GLN A 419 -1.20 -10.73 4.16
C GLN A 419 -1.96 -11.90 4.81
N TYR A 420 -3.30 -11.94 4.71
CA TYR A 420 -4.08 -13.06 5.21
C TYR A 420 -3.73 -14.36 4.47
N TYR A 421 -3.66 -14.34 3.13
CA TYR A 421 -3.25 -15.54 2.41
C TYR A 421 -1.78 -15.87 2.66
N SER A 422 -0.90 -14.88 2.69
CA SER A 422 0.54 -15.11 2.87
C SER A 422 0.90 -15.62 4.28
N MET A 423 0.37 -14.97 5.32
CA MET A 423 0.77 -15.12 6.73
C MET A 423 -0.35 -15.63 7.65
N GLY A 424 -1.56 -15.82 7.13
CA GLY A 424 -2.69 -16.29 7.91
C GLY A 424 -3.20 -15.27 8.92
N ILE A 425 -4.20 -15.70 9.69
CA ILE A 425 -4.87 -14.85 10.69
C ILE A 425 -3.87 -14.37 11.75
N LEU A 426 -3.00 -15.25 12.25
CA LEU A 426 -2.06 -14.91 13.32
C LEU A 426 -1.03 -13.89 12.83
N GLY A 427 -0.51 -14.04 11.61
CA GLY A 427 0.41 -13.07 11.03
C GLY A 427 -0.22 -11.71 10.81
N VAL A 428 -1.46 -11.66 10.29
CA VAL A 428 -2.20 -10.39 10.13
C VAL A 428 -2.39 -9.69 11.48
N LEU A 429 -2.79 -10.43 12.51
CA LEU A 429 -2.97 -9.88 13.86
C LEU A 429 -1.66 -9.29 14.42
N LEU A 430 -0.56 -10.04 14.28
CA LEU A 430 0.72 -9.64 14.85
C LEU A 430 1.39 -8.50 14.07
N LEU A 431 1.33 -8.50 12.74
CA LEU A 431 2.16 -7.62 11.89
C LEU A 431 1.40 -6.44 11.27
N ALA A 432 0.08 -6.54 11.07
CA ALA A 432 -0.70 -5.50 10.40
C ALA A 432 -1.74 -4.82 11.30
N VAL A 433 -2.51 -5.60 12.08
CA VAL A 433 -3.54 -5.04 12.98
C VAL A 433 -2.93 -4.15 14.05
N ILE A 434 -1.65 -4.34 14.39
CA ILE A 434 -0.92 -3.46 15.31
C ILE A 434 -0.93 -1.99 14.90
N TYR A 435 -0.95 -1.66 13.61
CA TYR A 435 -1.07 -0.27 13.16
C TYR A 435 -2.46 0.32 13.42
N ILE A 436 -3.51 -0.51 13.29
CA ILE A 436 -4.89 -0.15 13.65
C ILE A 436 -4.96 0.10 15.17
N ILE A 437 -4.42 -0.81 15.98
CA ILE A 437 -4.39 -0.68 17.45
C ILE A 437 -3.68 0.62 17.87
N VAL A 438 -2.54 0.96 17.26
CA VAL A 438 -1.82 2.21 17.55
C VAL A 438 -2.65 3.43 17.20
N LEU A 439 -3.38 3.40 16.07
CA LEU A 439 -4.25 4.49 15.67
C LEU A 439 -5.45 4.64 16.63
N GLU A 440 -6.11 3.54 16.96
CA GLU A 440 -7.22 3.50 17.93
C GLU A 440 -6.79 3.98 19.31
N TYR A 441 -5.61 3.56 19.77
CA TYR A 441 -5.00 4.08 21.00
C TYR A 441 -4.82 5.60 20.92
N GLY A 442 -4.35 6.11 19.78
CA GLY A 442 -4.26 7.55 19.53
C GLY A 442 -5.60 8.28 19.61
N ILE A 443 -6.64 7.73 18.97
CA ILE A 443 -8.01 8.25 18.99
C ILE A 443 -8.56 8.25 20.42
N PHE A 444 -8.41 7.14 21.15
CA PHE A 444 -8.86 7.02 22.52
C PHE A 444 -8.25 8.11 23.42
N TYR A 445 -6.93 8.32 23.34
CA TYR A 445 -6.30 9.39 24.12
C TYR A 445 -6.76 10.77 23.69
N TRP A 446 -6.92 11.02 22.39
CA TRP A 446 -7.49 12.26 21.90
C TRP A 446 -8.89 12.51 22.48
N LEU A 447 -9.76 11.48 22.51
CA LEU A 447 -11.10 11.58 23.08
C LEU A 447 -11.09 11.77 24.61
N VAL A 448 -10.19 11.13 25.36
CA VAL A 448 -10.24 11.16 26.83
C VAL A 448 -9.40 12.29 27.43
N ASN A 449 -8.29 12.68 26.80
CA ASN A 449 -7.32 13.62 27.35
C ASN A 449 -7.26 14.93 26.54
N LYS A 450 -7.82 16.01 27.11
CA LYS A 450 -7.81 17.36 26.52
C LYS A 450 -6.41 17.84 26.11
N LYS A 451 -5.34 17.48 26.83
CA LYS A 451 -3.96 17.88 26.48
C LYS A 451 -3.48 17.27 25.15
N THR A 452 -4.04 16.12 24.77
CA THR A 452 -3.69 15.43 23.51
C THR A 452 -4.57 15.86 22.34
N ARG A 453 -5.63 16.63 22.58
CA ARG A 453 -6.51 17.20 21.54
C ARG A 453 -5.87 18.39 20.84
N THR A 454 -4.65 18.23 20.32
CA THR A 454 -3.93 19.29 19.61
C THR A 454 -4.18 19.19 18.12
N PHE A 455 -4.09 20.32 17.40
CA PHE A 455 -4.27 20.34 15.95
C PHE A 455 -3.25 19.43 15.22
N LEU A 456 -2.02 19.36 15.74
CA LEU A 456 -1.00 18.44 15.26
C LEU A 456 -1.42 16.97 15.43
N ASN A 457 -1.88 16.59 16.62
CA ASN A 457 -2.29 15.19 16.86
C ASN A 457 -3.47 14.80 15.99
N SER A 458 -4.46 15.68 15.78
CA SER A 458 -5.56 15.42 14.85
C SER A 458 -5.07 15.23 13.41
N SER A 459 -4.06 16.00 13.00
CA SER A 459 -3.43 15.87 11.67
C SER A 459 -2.66 14.54 11.54
N LEU A 460 -1.96 14.10 12.58
CA LEU A 460 -1.28 12.80 12.63
C LEU A 460 -2.26 11.63 12.64
N LEU A 461 -3.39 11.76 13.35
CA LEU A 461 -4.47 10.76 13.35
C LEU A 461 -5.11 10.65 11.97
N ALA A 462 -5.41 11.77 11.32
CA ALA A 462 -5.91 11.78 9.94
C ALA A 462 -4.92 11.12 8.98
N SER A 463 -3.62 11.43 9.11
CA SER A 463 -2.54 10.81 8.35
C SER A 463 -2.49 9.28 8.51
N GLY A 464 -2.55 8.79 9.76
CA GLY A 464 -2.61 7.35 10.06
C GLY A 464 -3.88 6.67 9.54
N GLY A 465 -5.03 7.34 9.62
CA GLY A 465 -6.28 6.84 9.05
C GLY A 465 -6.23 6.73 7.53
N PHE A 466 -5.63 7.71 6.85
CA PHE A 466 -5.54 7.75 5.40
C PHE A 466 -4.67 6.66 4.81
N ILE A 467 -3.53 6.34 5.42
CA ILE A 467 -2.68 5.24 4.94
C ILE A 467 -3.37 3.88 5.13
N LEU A 468 -4.07 3.65 6.24
CA LEU A 468 -4.82 2.41 6.47
C LEU A 468 -6.02 2.28 5.53
N PHE A 469 -6.71 3.40 5.25
CA PHE A 469 -7.77 3.44 4.24
C PHE A 469 -7.22 3.12 2.84
N ALA A 470 -6.07 3.68 2.47
CA ALA A 470 -5.41 3.40 1.19
C ALA A 470 -5.00 1.92 1.08
N ALA A 471 -4.44 1.35 2.16
CA ALA A 471 -4.08 -0.07 2.24
C ALA A 471 -5.28 -1.00 2.04
N PHE A 472 -6.42 -0.64 2.64
CA PHE A 472 -7.67 -1.38 2.47
C PHE A 472 -8.23 -1.30 1.04
N TYR A 473 -8.12 -0.14 0.39
CA TYR A 473 -8.78 0.11 -0.91
C TYR A 473 -7.94 -0.20 -2.16
N ALA A 474 -6.66 0.19 -2.18
CA ALA A 474 -5.80 0.08 -3.37
C ALA A 474 -4.80 -1.08 -3.35
N GLY A 475 -4.41 -1.54 -2.15
CA GLY A 475 -3.37 -2.54 -1.94
C GLY A 475 -1.98 -2.14 -2.42
N ASN A 476 -1.00 -3.00 -2.13
CA ASN A 476 0.44 -2.77 -2.29
C ASN A 476 0.95 -1.53 -1.52
N VAL A 477 0.33 -1.19 -0.39
CA VAL A 477 0.74 -0.08 0.48
C VAL A 477 1.54 -0.62 1.66
N LEU A 478 0.98 -1.57 2.42
CA LEU A 478 1.63 -2.15 3.59
C LEU A 478 2.78 -3.11 3.25
N GLU A 479 2.82 -3.64 2.02
CA GLU A 479 3.94 -4.48 1.57
C GLU A 479 5.16 -3.67 1.11
N TYR A 480 4.94 -2.37 0.86
CA TYR A 480 5.95 -1.49 0.31
C TYR A 480 6.65 -0.71 1.43
N LEU A 481 7.94 -1.02 1.63
CA LEU A 481 8.66 -0.56 2.81
C LEU A 481 8.72 0.97 2.92
N SER A 482 8.86 1.71 1.83
CA SER A 482 8.88 3.18 1.89
C SER A 482 7.61 3.77 2.49
N ALA A 483 6.44 3.24 2.12
CA ALA A 483 5.18 3.68 2.71
C ALA A 483 5.11 3.32 4.20
N THR A 484 5.43 2.07 4.55
CA THR A 484 5.34 1.64 5.95
C THR A 484 6.38 2.28 6.87
N LEU A 485 7.58 2.59 6.40
CA LEU A 485 8.63 3.25 7.19
C LEU A 485 8.26 4.71 7.47
N VAL A 486 7.68 5.41 6.48
CA VAL A 486 7.15 6.76 6.69
C VAL A 486 5.93 6.73 7.62
N MET A 487 5.02 5.77 7.44
CA MET A 487 3.90 5.53 8.36
C MET A 487 4.39 5.27 9.79
N ALA A 488 5.39 4.41 9.96
CA ALA A 488 5.98 4.10 11.25
C ALA A 488 6.58 5.33 11.93
N LEU A 489 7.26 6.22 11.18
CA LEU A 489 7.73 7.50 11.69
C LEU A 489 6.56 8.37 12.19
N ILE A 490 5.48 8.49 11.40
CA ILE A 490 4.31 9.31 11.73
C ILE A 490 3.58 8.79 12.98
N LEU A 491 3.27 7.49 13.02
CA LEU A 491 2.60 6.84 14.15
C LEU A 491 3.50 6.83 15.40
N GLY A 492 4.79 6.61 15.24
CA GLY A 492 5.76 6.71 16.33
C GLY A 492 5.81 8.13 16.91
N PHE A 493 5.79 9.16 16.05
CA PHE A 493 5.75 10.56 16.49
C PHE A 493 4.43 10.93 17.19
N LEU A 494 3.30 10.39 16.74
CA LEU A 494 2.01 10.50 17.45
C LEU A 494 2.09 9.91 18.86
N LEU A 495 2.58 8.68 19.00
CA LEU A 495 2.73 8.01 20.29
C LEU A 495 3.67 8.79 21.22
N GLN A 496 4.73 9.37 20.67
CA GLN A 496 5.61 10.26 21.42
C GLN A 496 4.86 11.48 21.97
N ASN A 497 4.07 12.17 21.14
CA ASN A 497 3.31 13.35 21.57
C ASN A 497 2.30 13.02 22.68
N ILE A 498 1.62 11.88 22.56
CA ILE A 498 0.70 11.38 23.59
C ILE A 498 1.47 11.10 24.90
N ARG A 499 2.60 10.40 24.82
CA ARG A 499 3.45 10.08 25.98
C ARG A 499 3.97 11.33 26.69
N CYS A 500 4.51 12.30 25.94
CA CYS A 500 4.98 13.57 26.49
C CYS A 500 3.85 14.33 27.19
N SER A 501 2.65 14.33 26.63
CA SER A 501 1.47 14.97 27.24
C SER A 501 1.02 14.31 28.55
N ARG A 502 1.37 13.03 28.78
CA ARG A 502 1.10 12.31 30.03
C ARG A 502 2.10 12.63 31.14
N SER A 503 3.40 12.73 30.81
CA SER A 503 4.46 12.99 31.81
C SER A 503 4.23 14.30 32.59
N THR A 504 3.70 15.33 31.92
CA THR A 504 3.31 16.60 32.59
C THR A 504 2.18 16.44 33.62
N LYS A 505 1.52 15.29 33.73
CA LYS A 505 0.47 15.00 34.73
C LYS A 505 1.03 14.35 36.00
N GLU A 506 2.14 13.61 35.91
CA GLU A 506 2.78 12.96 37.07
C GLU A 506 3.63 13.94 37.89
N ILE A 507 4.19 14.97 37.25
CA ILE A 507 4.98 16.02 37.93
C ILE A 507 4.09 17.00 38.73
N VAL A 508 2.79 17.09 38.41
CA VAL A 508 1.83 17.97 39.13
C VAL A 508 1.07 17.22 40.24
N ARG A 509 1.26 15.90 40.35
CA ARG A 509 0.65 15.04 41.38
C ARG A 509 1.64 14.49 42.40
N LYS A 510 2.93 14.81 42.24
CA LYS A 510 3.97 14.70 43.27
C LYS A 510 4.33 16.12 43.70
#